data_AF-A0A1E1LAH3-F1
#
_entry.id   AF-A0A1E1LAH3-F1
#
_cell.length_a   1.000
_cell.length_b   1.000
_cell.length_c   1.000
_cell.angle_alpha   90.00
_cell.angle_beta   90.00
_cell.angle_gamma   90.00
#
_symmetry.space_group_name_H-M   'P 1'
#
loop_
_entity.id
_entity.type
_entity.pdbx_description
1 polymer ?
#
loop_
_entity_poly.entity_id
_entity_poly.type
_entity_poly.pdbx_seq_one_letter_code
_entity_poly.pdbx_strand_id
1 'polypeptide(L)'
;MFSGGRKVYAERNSRGHDRFVIGRPSSRPHDRESSLAIQELLDEAESRVQSLMTEVSSLQNSLSVAQRDQWHLQNLRAEHQRVVNEHYHCRNLGAQLDAQAREVRRFEDLYVEEEQRNVRLEDKNEELKEKIRLLKRGSATREEYQRRYEEKSAEVELLRRGILERDELLRQAETRVAQRDSRIAYLKNYLRDRGFWVD
;
A
#
# COMPACT_ATOMS: atom_id res chain seq x y z
N MET A 1 -9.27 63.93 -107.86
CA MET A 1 -10.14 64.09 -106.68
C MET A 1 -11.27 63.06 -106.78
N PHE A 2 -11.25 62.02 -105.94
CA PHE A 2 -12.42 61.14 -105.72
C PHE A 2 -12.57 60.96 -104.21
N SER A 3 -13.67 61.49 -103.68
CA SER A 3 -14.10 61.40 -102.29
C SER A 3 -14.75 60.04 -102.06
N GLY A 4 -14.05 59.14 -101.37
CA GLY A 4 -14.63 57.89 -100.85
C GLY A 4 -15.05 58.08 -99.39
N GLY A 5 -16.25 58.61 -99.17
CA GLY A 5 -16.78 58.84 -97.82
C GLY A 5 -16.99 57.54 -97.03
N ARG A 6 -16.39 57.44 -95.84
CA ARG A 6 -16.70 56.36 -94.86
C ARG A 6 -18.10 56.61 -94.31
N LYS A 7 -19.01 55.62 -94.43
CA LYS A 7 -20.33 55.70 -93.79
C LYS A 7 -20.19 55.42 -92.30
N VAL A 8 -20.48 56.43 -91.49
CA VAL A 8 -20.60 56.35 -90.03
C VAL A 8 -22.09 56.36 -89.70
N TYR A 9 -22.55 55.42 -88.90
CA TYR A 9 -23.91 55.41 -88.38
C TYR A 9 -23.91 55.24 -86.86
N ALA A 10 -24.91 55.80 -86.21
CA ALA A 10 -25.10 55.69 -84.76
C ALA A 10 -25.92 54.43 -84.45
N GLU A 11 -25.44 53.62 -83.51
CA GLU A 11 -26.20 52.51 -82.95
C GLU A 11 -26.24 52.61 -81.43
N ARG A 12 -27.28 52.05 -80.81
CA ARG A 12 -27.47 52.04 -79.37
C ARG A 12 -27.00 50.70 -78.82
N ASN A 13 -26.06 50.70 -77.89
CA ASN A 13 -25.51 49.46 -77.33
C ASN A 13 -26.51 48.76 -76.39
N SER A 14 -26.25 47.51 -76.01
CA SER A 14 -27.10 46.71 -75.10
C SER A 14 -27.25 47.27 -73.68
N ARG A 15 -26.57 48.38 -73.37
CA ARG A 15 -26.67 49.14 -72.11
C ARG A 15 -27.32 50.53 -72.29
N GLY A 16 -27.86 50.84 -73.47
CA GLY A 16 -28.67 52.04 -73.74
C GLY A 16 -27.91 53.29 -74.22
N HIS A 17 -26.59 53.22 -74.42
CA HIS A 17 -25.77 54.35 -74.88
C HIS A 17 -25.58 54.35 -76.39
N ASP A 18 -25.71 55.52 -77.01
CA ASP A 18 -25.46 55.73 -78.44
C ASP A 18 -23.95 55.79 -78.71
N ARG A 19 -23.49 55.00 -79.67
CA ARG A 19 -22.10 54.99 -80.14
C ARG A 19 -22.05 55.10 -81.66
N PHE A 20 -21.08 55.86 -82.15
CA PHE A 20 -20.81 55.98 -83.58
C PHE A 20 -19.91 54.84 -84.04
N VAL A 21 -20.43 54.00 -84.93
CA VAL A 21 -19.68 52.87 -85.50
C VAL A 21 -19.21 53.24 -86.90
N ILE A 22 -17.90 53.15 -87.10
CA ILE A 22 -17.30 53.33 -88.42
C ILE A 22 -17.42 51.99 -89.15
N GLY A 23 -18.34 51.91 -90.12
CA GLY A 23 -18.48 50.73 -90.97
C GLY A 23 -17.19 50.52 -91.77
N ARG A 24 -16.47 49.42 -91.51
CA ARG A 24 -15.34 49.02 -92.35
C ARG A 24 -15.86 48.70 -93.76
N PRO A 25 -15.15 49.10 -94.83
CA PRO A 25 -15.52 48.70 -96.18
C PRO A 25 -15.57 47.17 -96.24
N SER A 26 -16.67 46.62 -96.79
CA SER A 26 -16.81 45.18 -96.98
C SER A 26 -15.65 44.68 -97.82
N SER A 27 -14.70 44.02 -97.16
CA SER A 27 -13.64 43.32 -97.86
C SER A 27 -14.28 42.08 -98.48
N ARG A 28 -14.02 41.92 -99.77
CA ARG A 28 -14.42 40.81 -100.64
C ARG A 28 -14.12 39.45 -100.00
N PRO A 29 -14.83 38.38 -100.42
CA PRO A 29 -14.62 37.05 -99.87
C PRO A 29 -13.23 36.56 -100.25
N HIS A 30 -12.35 36.45 -99.25
CA HIS A 30 -11.03 35.83 -99.36
C HIS A 30 -11.13 34.37 -98.88
N ASP A 31 -10.92 33.47 -99.84
CA ASP A 31 -10.03 32.30 -99.80
C ASP A 31 -10.24 31.19 -98.76
N ARG A 32 -10.31 29.96 -99.30
CA ARG A 32 -10.21 28.68 -98.59
C ARG A 32 -8.99 28.59 -97.65
N GLU A 33 -7.94 29.37 -97.88
CA GLU A 33 -6.74 29.46 -97.03
C GLU A 33 -7.01 30.09 -95.65
N SER A 34 -7.96 31.03 -95.55
CA SER A 34 -8.36 31.65 -94.26
C SER A 34 -9.19 30.68 -93.40
N SER A 35 -10.04 29.88 -94.04
CA SER A 35 -10.79 28.82 -93.35
C SER A 35 -9.87 27.76 -92.78
N LEU A 36 -8.81 27.37 -93.51
CA LEU A 36 -7.82 26.41 -93.06
C LEU A 36 -7.00 26.95 -91.87
N ALA A 37 -6.56 28.21 -91.91
CA ALA A 37 -5.84 28.84 -90.79
C ALA A 37 -6.71 28.97 -89.52
N ILE A 38 -8.02 29.22 -89.66
CA ILE A 38 -8.95 29.21 -88.53
C ILE A 38 -9.15 27.79 -88.00
N GLN A 39 -9.20 26.78 -88.88
CA GLN A 39 -9.34 25.38 -88.48
C GLN A 39 -8.10 24.87 -87.74
N GLU A 40 -6.89 25.21 -88.20
CA GLU A 40 -5.64 24.87 -87.50
C GLU A 40 -5.57 25.51 -86.10
N LEU A 41 -6.01 26.76 -85.95
CA LEU A 41 -6.09 27.41 -84.64
C LEU A 41 -7.13 26.77 -83.71
N LEU A 42 -8.24 26.26 -84.27
CA LEU A 42 -9.24 25.52 -83.51
C LEU A 42 -8.70 24.15 -83.09
N ASP A 43 -8.02 23.43 -83.99
CA ASP A 43 -7.39 22.14 -83.69
C ASP A 43 -6.29 22.29 -82.62
N GLU A 44 -5.49 23.36 -82.69
CA GLU A 44 -4.48 23.66 -81.67
C GLU A 44 -5.11 24.06 -80.33
N ALA A 45 -6.21 24.81 -80.34
CA ALA A 45 -6.98 25.12 -79.15
C ALA A 45 -7.60 23.85 -78.53
N GLU A 46 -8.15 22.95 -79.34
CA GLU A 46 -8.70 21.66 -78.89
C GLU A 46 -7.62 20.76 -78.31
N SER A 47 -6.47 20.63 -78.97
CA SER A 47 -5.30 19.90 -78.47
C SER A 47 -4.81 20.45 -77.13
N ARG A 48 -4.75 21.77 -77.00
CA ARG A 48 -4.37 22.43 -75.74
C ARG A 48 -5.39 22.20 -74.64
N VAL A 49 -6.68 22.23 -74.96
CA VAL A 49 -7.76 21.90 -74.00
C VAL A 49 -7.64 20.45 -73.55
N GLN A 50 -7.41 19.51 -74.46
CA GLN A 50 -7.22 18.10 -74.12
C GLN A 50 -5.99 17.90 -73.22
N SER A 51 -4.86 18.54 -73.54
CA SER A 51 -3.65 18.51 -72.72
C SER A 51 -3.91 19.03 -71.31
N LEU A 52 -4.54 20.22 -71.19
CA LEU A 52 -4.91 20.78 -69.88
C LEU A 52 -5.88 19.87 -69.11
N MET A 53 -6.83 19.22 -69.78
CA MET A 53 -7.72 18.25 -69.12
C MET A 53 -6.95 17.04 -68.58
N THR A 54 -5.93 16.55 -69.29
CA THR A 54 -5.08 15.46 -68.80
C THR A 54 -4.23 15.89 -67.60
N GLU A 55 -3.67 17.10 -67.62
CA GLU A 55 -2.91 17.66 -66.49
C GLU A 55 -3.81 17.90 -65.27
N VAL A 56 -5.01 18.43 -65.46
CA VAL A 56 -5.98 18.59 -64.37
C VAL A 56 -6.33 17.22 -63.76
N SER A 57 -6.54 16.21 -64.60
CA SER A 57 -6.81 14.85 -64.13
C SER A 57 -5.62 14.25 -63.37
N SER A 58 -4.38 14.48 -63.83
CA SER A 58 -3.18 14.00 -63.12
C SER A 58 -2.97 14.71 -61.79
N LEU A 59 -3.21 16.02 -61.75
CA LEU A 59 -3.13 16.81 -60.52
C LEU A 59 -4.21 16.40 -59.51
N GLN A 60 -5.44 16.15 -59.97
CA GLN A 60 -6.52 15.63 -59.12
C GLN A 60 -6.17 14.26 -58.54
N ASN A 61 -5.60 13.36 -59.35
CA ASN A 61 -5.12 12.07 -58.87
C ASN A 61 -4.02 12.23 -57.82
N SER A 62 -3.01 13.08 -58.09
CA SER A 62 -1.93 13.36 -57.14
C SER A 62 -2.45 13.96 -55.83
N LEU A 63 -3.43 14.87 -55.90
CA LEU A 63 -4.06 15.45 -54.72
C LEU A 63 -4.81 14.39 -53.91
N SER A 64 -5.55 13.50 -54.58
CA SER A 64 -6.29 12.42 -53.91
C SER A 64 -5.36 11.46 -53.17
N VAL A 65 -4.21 11.13 -53.76
CA VAL A 65 -3.18 10.29 -53.13
C VAL A 65 -2.57 11.02 -51.94
N ALA A 66 -2.18 12.28 -52.09
CA ALA A 66 -1.63 13.08 -51.00
C ALA A 66 -2.60 13.24 -49.82
N GLN A 67 -3.90 13.44 -50.09
CA GLN A 67 -4.93 13.51 -49.06
C GLN A 67 -5.11 12.18 -48.33
N ARG A 68 -5.09 11.06 -49.07
CA ARG A 68 -5.14 9.71 -48.49
C ARG A 68 -3.93 9.45 -47.59
N ASP A 69 -2.74 9.81 -48.04
CA ASP A 69 -1.50 9.64 -47.27
C ASP A 69 -1.50 10.51 -46.00
N GLN A 70 -1.99 11.75 -46.10
CA GLN A 70 -2.16 12.62 -44.93
C GLN A 70 -3.11 12.02 -43.90
N TRP A 71 -4.22 11.43 -44.34
CA TRP A 71 -5.16 10.73 -43.46
C TRP A 71 -4.50 9.51 -42.78
N HIS A 72 -3.74 8.70 -43.53
CA HIS A 72 -2.98 7.57 -42.98
C HIS A 72 -1.94 8.02 -41.94
N LEU A 73 -1.23 9.11 -42.21
CA LEU A 73 -0.25 9.66 -41.26
C LEU A 73 -0.91 10.18 -39.98
N GLN A 74 -2.10 10.80 -40.08
CA GLN A 74 -2.85 11.23 -38.91
C GLN A 74 -3.29 10.03 -38.05
N ASN A 75 -3.81 8.98 -38.68
CA ASN A 75 -4.19 7.76 -37.97
C ASN A 75 -2.98 7.09 -37.32
N LEU A 76 -1.85 7.00 -38.02
CA LEU A 76 -0.63 6.40 -37.49
C LEU A 76 -0.12 7.19 -36.27
N ARG A 77 -0.19 8.52 -36.30
CA ARG A 77 0.16 9.36 -35.15
C ARG A 77 -0.77 9.13 -33.96
N ALA A 78 -2.07 8.99 -34.21
CA ALA A 78 -3.05 8.72 -33.16
C ALA A 78 -2.79 7.36 -32.50
N GLU A 79 -2.57 6.31 -33.30
CA GLU A 79 -2.24 4.98 -32.81
C GLU A 79 -0.91 4.95 -32.06
N HIS A 80 0.13 5.62 -32.58
CA HIS A 80 1.40 5.73 -31.87
C HIS A 80 1.23 6.40 -30.50
N GLN A 81 0.45 7.48 -30.42
CA GLN A 81 0.19 8.15 -29.15
C GLN A 81 -0.56 7.25 -28.17
N ARG A 82 -1.52 6.45 -28.67
CA ARG A 82 -2.24 5.47 -27.87
C ARG A 82 -1.30 4.41 -27.28
N VAL A 83 -0.45 3.81 -28.11
CA VAL A 83 0.52 2.79 -27.67
C VAL A 83 1.51 3.36 -26.64
N VAL A 84 1.98 4.59 -26.84
CA VAL A 84 2.84 5.28 -25.88
C VAL A 84 2.14 5.44 -24.53
N ASN A 85 0.88 5.89 -24.54
CA ASN A 85 0.09 6.03 -23.30
C ASN A 85 -0.12 4.68 -22.60
N GLU A 86 -0.43 3.63 -23.35
CA GLU A 86 -0.56 2.26 -22.83
C GLU A 86 0.76 1.78 -22.21
N HIS A 87 1.90 2.05 -22.86
CA HIS A 87 3.22 1.69 -22.32
C HIS A 87 3.54 2.41 -20.99
N TYR A 88 3.23 3.70 -20.89
CA TYR A 88 3.35 4.43 -19.62
C TYR A 88 2.45 3.85 -18.54
N HIS A 89 1.22 3.45 -18.90
CA HIS A 89 0.30 2.80 -17.97
C HIS A 89 0.86 1.46 -17.46
N CYS A 90 1.36 0.61 -18.36
CA CYS A 90 1.99 -0.66 -17.98
C CYS A 90 3.20 -0.45 -17.06
N ARG A 91 4.04 0.57 -17.34
CA ARG A 91 5.17 0.91 -16.48
C ARG A 91 4.73 1.34 -15.08
N ASN A 92 3.67 2.15 -14.98
CA ASN A 92 3.12 2.58 -13.71
C ASN A 92 2.53 1.39 -12.92
N LEU A 93 1.80 0.49 -13.58
CA LEU A 93 1.30 -0.74 -12.97
C LEU A 93 2.43 -1.64 -12.48
N GLY A 94 3.51 -1.78 -13.25
CA GLY A 94 4.71 -2.52 -12.83
C GLY A 94 5.31 -1.94 -11.54
N ALA A 95 5.44 -0.61 -11.46
CA ALA A 95 5.93 0.04 -10.25
C ALA A 95 5.01 -0.16 -9.03
N GLN A 96 3.69 -0.19 -9.24
CA GLN A 96 2.71 -0.50 -8.18
C GLN A 96 2.83 -1.94 -7.71
N LEU A 97 2.97 -2.91 -8.63
CA LEU A 97 3.18 -4.32 -8.30
C LEU A 97 4.47 -4.52 -7.52
N ASP A 98 5.56 -3.87 -7.91
CA ASP A 98 6.83 -3.93 -7.19
C ASP A 98 6.71 -3.36 -5.77
N ALA A 99 5.92 -2.30 -5.58
CA ALA A 99 5.64 -1.74 -4.26
C ALA A 99 4.83 -2.70 -3.39
N GLN A 100 3.77 -3.29 -3.95
CA GLN A 100 2.97 -4.30 -3.26
C GLN A 100 3.77 -5.56 -2.92
N ALA A 101 4.64 -6.02 -3.82
CA ALA A 101 5.52 -7.17 -3.56
C ALA A 101 6.47 -6.91 -2.39
N ARG A 102 6.98 -5.67 -2.24
CA ARG A 102 7.78 -5.28 -1.07
C ARG A 102 6.95 -5.24 0.21
N GLU A 103 5.70 -4.81 0.15
CA GLU A 103 4.79 -4.84 1.31
C GLU A 103 4.47 -6.26 1.75
N VAL A 104 4.15 -7.15 0.81
CA VAL A 104 3.90 -8.57 1.10
C VAL A 104 5.10 -9.20 1.80
N ARG A 105 6.32 -9.01 1.28
CA ARG A 105 7.54 -9.53 1.92
C ARG A 105 7.72 -9.00 3.35
N ARG A 106 7.44 -7.72 3.59
CA ARG A 106 7.48 -7.15 4.96
C ARG A 106 6.47 -7.82 5.89
N PHE A 107 5.27 -8.11 5.41
CA PHE A 107 4.26 -8.83 6.21
C PHE A 107 4.62 -10.29 6.43
N GLU A 108 5.23 -10.95 5.44
CA GLU A 108 5.76 -12.32 5.59
C GLU A 108 6.86 -12.37 6.65
N ASP A 109 7.80 -11.43 6.64
CA ASP A 109 8.86 -11.34 7.66
C ASP A 109 8.26 -11.12 9.07
N LEU A 110 7.31 -10.19 9.21
CA LEU A 110 6.60 -9.96 10.47
C LEU A 110 5.81 -11.18 10.94
N TYR A 111 5.20 -11.91 10.01
CA TYR A 111 4.47 -13.13 10.33
C TYR A 111 5.40 -14.21 10.90
N VAL A 112 6.57 -14.39 10.28
CA VAL A 112 7.60 -15.32 10.78
C VAL A 112 8.10 -14.92 12.17
N GLU A 113 8.33 -13.62 12.42
CA GLU A 113 8.72 -13.13 13.74
C GLU A 113 7.67 -13.41 14.82
N GLU A 114 6.39 -13.16 14.51
CA GLU A 114 5.29 -13.42 15.43
C GLU A 114 5.05 -14.93 15.63
N GLU A 115 5.23 -15.76 14.61
CA GLU A 115 5.19 -17.22 14.74
C GLU A 115 6.29 -17.72 15.69
N GLN A 116 7.54 -17.25 15.51
CA GLN A 116 8.63 -17.58 16.43
C GLN A 116 8.37 -17.10 17.86
N ARG A 117 7.74 -15.93 18.01
CA ARG A 117 7.34 -15.40 19.31
C ARG A 117 6.28 -16.28 19.97
N ASN A 118 5.30 -16.76 19.21
CA ASN A 118 4.27 -17.67 19.68
C ASN A 118 4.87 -19.00 20.14
N VAL A 119 5.75 -19.60 19.36
CA VAL A 119 6.46 -20.83 19.77
C VAL A 119 7.17 -20.64 21.11
N ARG A 120 7.92 -19.53 21.28
CA ARG A 120 8.60 -19.23 22.56
C ARG A 120 7.61 -19.03 23.72
N LEU A 121 6.43 -18.49 23.45
CA LEU A 121 5.38 -18.32 24.46
C LEU A 121 4.73 -19.66 24.83
N GLU A 122 4.52 -20.54 23.85
CA GLU A 122 4.02 -21.89 24.07
C GLU A 122 4.99 -22.72 24.91
N ASP A 123 6.29 -22.69 24.59
CA ASP A 123 7.32 -23.36 25.38
C ASP A 123 7.32 -22.86 26.84
N LYS A 124 7.31 -21.54 27.05
CA LYS A 124 7.22 -20.94 28.40
C LYS A 124 5.93 -21.35 29.12
N ASN A 125 4.83 -21.48 28.40
CA ASN A 125 3.56 -21.88 28.98
C ASN A 125 3.61 -23.35 29.44
N GLU A 126 4.20 -24.24 28.63
CA GLU A 126 4.43 -25.62 29.05
C GLU A 126 5.40 -25.74 30.23
N GLU A 127 6.49 -24.96 30.26
CA GLU A 127 7.38 -24.87 31.43
C GLU A 127 6.62 -24.43 32.70
N LEU A 128 5.77 -23.40 32.58
CA LEU A 128 4.97 -22.92 33.71
C LEU A 128 3.93 -23.95 34.15
N LYS A 129 3.27 -24.64 33.21
CA LYS A 129 2.34 -25.73 33.51
C LYS A 129 3.06 -26.86 34.23
N GLU A 130 4.24 -27.26 33.79
CA GLU A 130 5.01 -28.33 34.43
C GLU A 130 5.49 -27.89 35.82
N LYS A 131 5.96 -26.64 35.97
CA LYS A 131 6.28 -26.06 37.29
C LYS A 131 5.06 -26.09 38.22
N ILE A 132 3.87 -25.77 37.72
CA ILE A 132 2.63 -25.86 38.50
C ILE A 132 2.30 -27.32 38.85
N ARG A 133 2.48 -28.28 37.94
CA ARG A 133 2.29 -29.71 38.23
C ARG A 133 3.26 -30.21 39.30
N LEU A 134 4.55 -29.85 39.19
CA LEU A 134 5.57 -30.18 40.17
C LEU A 134 5.30 -29.51 41.51
N LEU A 135 4.86 -28.25 41.53
CA LEU A 135 4.44 -27.59 42.77
C LEU A 135 3.22 -28.27 43.39
N LYS A 136 2.23 -28.68 42.59
CA LYS A 136 1.07 -29.45 43.10
C LYS A 136 1.47 -30.84 43.61
N ARG A 137 2.51 -31.45 43.04
CA ARG A 137 3.01 -32.78 43.42
C ARG A 137 3.99 -32.75 44.61
N GLY A 138 4.82 -31.72 44.68
CA GLY A 138 5.87 -31.53 45.70
C GLY A 138 5.44 -30.63 46.85
N SER A 139 4.39 -29.82 46.69
CA SER A 139 3.60 -29.43 47.83
C SER A 139 2.90 -30.69 48.30
N ALA A 140 3.45 -31.32 49.34
CA ALA A 140 2.61 -31.80 50.43
C ALA A 140 1.41 -30.84 50.49
N THR A 141 0.21 -31.34 50.24
CA THR A 141 -0.98 -30.51 50.03
C THR A 141 -1.00 -29.42 51.11
N ARG A 142 -1.54 -28.23 50.82
CA ARG A 142 -1.72 -27.19 51.85
C ARG A 142 -2.26 -27.79 53.16
N GLU A 143 -3.10 -28.82 53.03
CA GLU A 143 -3.61 -29.70 54.08
C GLU A 143 -2.53 -30.52 54.82
N GLU A 144 -1.54 -31.14 54.16
CA GLU A 144 -0.41 -31.82 54.82
C GLU A 144 0.49 -30.85 55.59
N TYR A 145 0.81 -29.68 55.04
CA TYR A 145 1.57 -28.68 55.80
C TYR A 145 0.77 -28.16 57.00
N GLN A 146 -0.53 -27.97 56.83
CA GLN A 146 -1.42 -27.59 57.91
C GLN A 146 -1.52 -28.68 58.98
N ARG A 147 -1.66 -29.96 58.60
CA ARG A 147 -1.63 -31.09 59.54
C ARG A 147 -0.32 -31.17 60.31
N ARG A 148 0.83 -31.04 59.64
CA ARG A 148 2.14 -31.03 60.31
C ARG A 148 2.27 -29.85 61.28
N TYR A 149 1.71 -28.70 60.93
CA TYR A 149 1.68 -27.54 61.81
C TYR A 149 0.79 -27.78 63.03
N GLU A 150 -0.40 -28.37 62.84
CA GLU A 150 -1.32 -28.75 63.91
C GLU A 150 -0.73 -29.83 64.84
N GLU A 151 -0.05 -30.83 64.28
CA GLU A 151 0.68 -31.85 65.05
C GLU A 151 1.80 -31.22 65.88
N LYS A 152 2.60 -30.34 65.28
CA LYS A 152 3.67 -29.64 65.99
C LYS A 152 3.15 -28.66 67.04
N SER A 153 2.04 -27.98 66.79
CA SER A 153 1.45 -27.09 67.80
C SER A 153 0.90 -27.88 68.99
N ALA A 154 0.29 -29.04 68.75
CA ALA A 154 -0.16 -29.94 69.81
C ALA A 154 1.02 -30.50 70.64
N GLU A 155 2.11 -30.90 69.98
CA GLU A 155 3.34 -31.35 70.66
C GLU A 155 3.92 -30.24 71.55
N VAL A 156 3.98 -29.01 71.06
CA VAL A 156 4.45 -27.85 71.85
C VAL A 156 3.57 -27.61 73.08
N GLU A 157 2.24 -27.72 72.96
CA GLU A 157 1.34 -27.55 74.09
C GLU A 157 1.49 -28.67 75.14
N LEU A 158 1.71 -29.91 74.71
CA LEU A 158 2.02 -31.02 75.62
C LEU A 158 3.34 -30.80 76.36
N LEU A 159 4.37 -30.35 75.65
CA LEU A 159 5.67 -30.03 76.25
C LEU A 159 5.56 -28.87 77.26
N ARG A 160 4.76 -27.84 76.94
CA ARG A 160 4.49 -26.72 77.86
C ARG A 160 3.80 -27.20 79.14
N ARG A 161 2.80 -28.07 79.03
CA ARG A 161 2.15 -28.68 80.22
C ARG A 161 3.13 -29.51 81.03
N GLY A 162 3.96 -30.33 80.37
CA GLY A 162 4.98 -31.13 81.03
C GLY A 162 6.03 -30.28 81.77
N ILE A 163 6.39 -29.11 81.24
CA ILE A 163 7.26 -28.15 81.94
C ILE A 163 6.56 -27.62 83.20
N LEU A 164 5.32 -27.18 83.09
CA LEU A 164 4.57 -26.66 84.25
C LEU A 164 4.39 -27.71 85.34
N GLU A 165 4.08 -28.96 84.98
CA GLU A 165 3.98 -30.07 85.92
C GLU A 165 5.32 -30.36 86.61
N ARG A 166 6.42 -30.33 85.85
CA ARG A 166 7.77 -30.50 86.42
C ARG A 166 8.13 -29.35 87.35
N ASP A 167 7.83 -28.11 86.99
CA ASP A 167 8.11 -26.93 87.81
C ASP A 167 7.33 -27.00 89.13
N GLU A 168 6.07 -27.42 89.10
CA GLU A 168 5.27 -27.60 90.31
C GLU A 168 5.83 -28.73 91.21
N LEU A 169 6.25 -29.85 90.62
CA LEU A 169 6.91 -30.93 91.37
C LEU A 169 8.23 -30.47 92.00
N LEU A 170 9.03 -29.67 91.28
CA LEU A 170 10.26 -29.07 91.80
C LEU A 170 9.95 -28.13 92.97
N ARG A 171 8.97 -27.24 92.83
CA ARG A 171 8.51 -26.34 93.91
C ARG A 171 8.06 -27.13 95.15
N GLN A 172 7.34 -28.22 94.97
CA GLN A 172 6.94 -29.11 96.08
C GLN A 172 8.12 -29.86 96.70
N ALA A 173 9.16 -30.17 95.94
CA ALA A 173 10.39 -30.76 96.47
C ALA A 173 11.20 -29.73 97.26
N GLU A 174 11.36 -28.52 96.74
CA GLU A 174 12.05 -27.40 97.38
C GLU A 174 11.41 -27.03 98.73
N THR A 175 10.08 -26.93 98.77
CA THR A 175 9.34 -26.68 100.02
C THR A 175 9.55 -27.79 101.06
N ARG A 176 9.55 -29.07 100.63
CA ARG A 176 9.86 -30.21 101.52
C ARG A 176 11.29 -30.17 102.04
N VAL A 177 12.26 -29.77 101.19
CA VAL A 177 13.66 -29.59 101.60
C VAL A 177 13.76 -28.45 102.62
N ALA A 178 13.17 -27.28 102.33
CA ALA A 178 13.17 -26.14 103.25
C ALA A 178 12.52 -26.47 104.61
N GLN A 179 11.43 -27.25 104.62
CA GLN A 179 10.82 -27.74 105.86
C GLN A 179 11.75 -28.70 106.63
N ARG A 180 12.45 -29.60 105.93
CA ARG A 180 13.44 -30.48 106.56
C ARG A 180 14.62 -29.69 107.12
N ASP A 181 15.15 -28.72 106.37
CA ASP A 181 16.27 -27.88 106.80
C ASP A 181 15.90 -27.03 108.02
N SER A 182 14.72 -26.42 108.03
CA SER A 182 14.22 -25.68 109.20
C SER A 182 14.01 -26.59 110.41
N ARG A 183 13.54 -27.83 110.21
CA ARG A 183 13.43 -28.82 111.29
C ARG A 183 14.79 -29.26 111.81
N ILE A 184 15.77 -29.48 110.93
CA ILE A 184 17.16 -29.78 111.30
C ILE A 184 17.71 -28.61 112.13
N ALA A 185 17.58 -27.38 111.65
CA ALA A 185 18.03 -26.19 112.38
C ALA A 185 17.38 -26.08 113.77
N TYR A 186 16.07 -26.29 113.88
CA TYR A 186 15.36 -26.33 115.15
C TYR A 186 15.91 -27.41 116.09
N LEU A 187 16.11 -28.64 115.59
CA LEU A 187 16.64 -29.75 116.40
C LEU A 187 18.10 -29.51 116.82
N LYS A 188 18.94 -28.96 115.93
CA LYS A 188 20.31 -28.56 116.25
C LYS A 188 20.33 -27.54 117.39
N ASN A 189 19.50 -26.50 117.31
CA ASN A 189 19.38 -25.48 118.36
C ASN A 189 18.89 -26.10 119.68
N TYR A 190 17.84 -26.92 119.64
CA TYR A 190 17.30 -27.61 120.82
C TYR A 190 18.34 -28.50 121.54
N LEU A 191 19.17 -29.22 120.78
CA LEU A 191 20.25 -30.04 121.34
C LEU A 191 21.38 -29.17 121.91
N ARG A 192 21.73 -28.07 121.23
CA ARG A 192 22.73 -27.10 121.71
C ARG A 192 22.33 -26.47 123.04
N ASP A 193 21.06 -26.08 123.19
CA ASP A 193 20.49 -25.52 124.43
C ASP A 193 20.56 -26.52 125.60
N ARG A 194 20.69 -27.82 125.31
CA ARG A 194 20.84 -28.90 126.31
C ARG A 194 22.29 -29.34 126.54
N GLY A 195 23.26 -28.59 126.00
CA GLY A 195 24.69 -28.82 126.24
C GLY A 195 25.33 -29.89 125.36
N PHE A 196 24.63 -30.39 124.33
CA PHE A 196 25.22 -31.28 123.33
C PHE A 196 25.94 -30.48 122.25
N TRP A 197 27.13 -30.92 121.85
CA TRP A 197 27.85 -30.33 120.72
C TRP A 197 27.28 -30.85 119.39
N VAL A 198 26.88 -29.92 118.51
CA VAL A 198 26.25 -30.21 117.23
C VAL A 198 26.80 -29.25 116.17
N ASP A 199 27.44 -29.80 115.14
CA ASP A 199 27.78 -29.10 113.89
C ASP A 199 26.53 -28.89 113.03
#